data_AF-A0A5B2YTI1-F1
#
_entry.id   AF-A0A5B2YTI1-F1
#
_cell.length_a   1.000
_cell.length_b   1.000
_cell.length_c   1.000
_cell.angle_alpha   90.00
_cell.angle_beta   90.00
_cell.angle_gamma   90.00
#
_symmetry.space_group_name_H-M   'P 1'
#
loop_
_entity.id
_entity.type
_entity.pdbx_description
1 polymer ?
#
loop_
_entity_poly.entity_id
_entity_poly.type
_entity_poly.pdbx_seq_one_letter_code
_entity_poly.pdbx_strand_id
1 'polypeptide(L)' 'MTRVKSYDNQHLSDLEKNINEFLKKEDVKRLIDIKFTAISKNDVDKYAALIIYEVEEEENSNPVKEDPQIYE' A
#
# COMPACT_ATOMS: atom_id res chain seq x y z
N MET A 1 6.29 1.42 7.85
CA MET A 1 5.12 2.33 7.89
C MET A 1 3.84 1.65 7.35
N THR A 2 2.67 1.83 7.99
CA THR A 2 1.36 1.36 7.45
C THR A 2 0.85 2.31 6.37
N ARG A 3 0.37 1.76 5.26
CA ARG A 3 -0.19 2.47 4.11
C ARG A 3 -1.53 1.87 3.68
N VAL A 4 -2.28 2.66 2.91
CA VAL A 4 -3.60 2.31 2.39
C VAL A 4 -3.64 2.56 0.90
N LYS A 5 -4.18 1.61 0.15
CA LYS A 5 -4.43 1.74 -1.30
C LYS A 5 -5.89 1.39 -1.59
N SER A 6 -6.59 2.25 -2.32
CA SER A 6 -7.95 1.99 -2.78
C SER A 6 -7.98 1.69 -4.28
N TYR A 7 -8.86 0.77 -4.66
CA TYR A 7 -9.19 0.46 -6.04
C TYR A 7 -10.70 0.44 -6.20
N ASP A 8 -11.19 0.86 -7.35
CA ASP A 8 -12.58 0.73 -7.75
C ASP A 8 -12.69 0.35 -9.22
N ASN A 9 -13.65 -0.51 -9.57
CA ASN A 9 -13.89 -0.95 -10.93
C ASN A 9 -15.35 -1.38 -11.13
N GLN A 10 -15.86 -1.28 -12.35
CA GLN A 10 -17.17 -1.83 -12.72
C GLN A 10 -17.12 -3.34 -12.94
N HIS A 11 -15.95 -3.89 -13.30
CA HIS A 11 -15.73 -5.31 -13.48
C HIS A 11 -14.91 -5.88 -12.32
N LEU A 12 -15.45 -6.90 -11.66
CA LEU A 12 -14.79 -7.57 -10.55
C LEU A 12 -13.43 -8.16 -10.97
N SER A 13 -13.33 -8.73 -12.17
CA SER A 13 -12.09 -9.29 -12.71
C SER A 13 -10.96 -8.27 -12.81
N ASP A 14 -11.29 -7.04 -13.18
CA ASP A 14 -10.31 -5.97 -13.31
C ASP A 14 -9.85 -5.47 -11.93
N LEU A 15 -10.77 -5.42 -10.96
CA LEU A 15 -10.43 -5.12 -9.57
C LEU A 15 -9.48 -6.19 -8.99
N GLU A 16 -9.79 -7.47 -9.18
CA GLU A 16 -8.96 -8.59 -8.75
C GLU A 16 -7.57 -8.56 -9.39
N LYS A 17 -7.50 -8.28 -10.70
CA LYS A 17 -6.23 -8.13 -11.42
C LYS A 17 -5.38 -7.01 -10.82
N ASN A 18 -5.98 -5.84 -10.58
CA ASN A 18 -5.28 -4.69 -10.00
C ASN A 18 -4.73 -4.98 -8.59
N ILE A 19 -5.51 -5.67 -7.75
CA ILE A 19 -5.09 -6.07 -6.41
C ILE A 19 -3.93 -7.06 -6.50
N ASN A 20 -4.03 -8.08 -7.35
CA ASN A 20 -2.98 -9.08 -7.53
C ASN A 20 -1.68 -8.48 -8.07
N GLU A 21 -1.75 -7.55 -9.01
CA GLU A 21 -0.57 -6.83 -9.52
C GLU A 21 0.05 -5.94 -8.43
N PHE A 22 -0.79 -5.32 -7.59
CA PHE A 22 -0.33 -4.51 -6.46
C PHE A 22 0.40 -5.34 -5.40
N LEU A 23 -0.15 -6.49 -5.01
CA LEU A 23 0.43 -7.35 -3.97
C LEU A 23 1.74 -8.03 -4.39
N LYS A 24 2.08 -8.04 -5.69
CA LYS A 24 3.36 -8.57 -6.20
C LYS A 24 4.52 -7.59 -6.09
N LYS A 25 4.27 -6.34 -5.73
CA LYS A 25 5.32 -5.33 -5.66
C LYS A 25 6.21 -5.55 -4.45
N GLU A 26 7.52 -5.37 -4.63
CA GLU A 26 8.53 -5.59 -3.59
C GLU A 26 8.40 -4.60 -2.42
N ASP A 27 7.78 -3.43 -2.62
CA ASP A 27 7.54 -2.45 -1.57
C ASP A 27 6.43 -2.87 -0.59
N VAL A 28 5.60 -3.87 -0.95
CA VAL A 28 4.58 -4.44 -0.07
C VAL A 28 5.22 -5.52 0.79
N LYS A 29 5.76 -5.12 1.96
CA LYS A 29 6.40 -6.03 2.92
C LYS A 29 5.39 -7.00 3.55
N ARG A 30 4.23 -6.47 3.95
CA ARG A 30 3.20 -7.24 4.66
C ARG A 30 1.81 -6.75 4.32
N LEU A 31 0.94 -7.66 3.90
CA LEU A 31 -0.49 -7.40 3.83
C LEU A 31 -1.10 -7.44 5.25
N ILE A 32 -1.85 -6.40 5.63
CA ILE A 32 -2.56 -6.34 6.92
C ILE A 32 -4.02 -6.78 6.74
N ASP A 33 -4.75 -6.16 5.82
CA ASP A 33 -6.18 -6.41 5.60
C ASP A 33 -6.61 -5.99 4.19
N ILE A 34 -7.71 -6.56 3.69
CA ILE A 34 -8.39 -6.10 2.48
C ILE A 34 -9.89 -6.00 2.76
N LYS A 35 -10.43 -4.79 2.67
CA LYS A 35 -11.86 -4.53 2.79
C LYS A 35 -12.47 -4.43 1.40
N PHE A 36 -13.49 -5.22 1.12
CA PHE A 36 -14.21 -5.22 -0.14
C PHE A 36 -15.63 -4.69 0.04
N THR A 37 -16.13 -3.99 -0.97
CA THR A 37 -17.53 -3.59 -1.06
C THR A 37 -18.01 -3.63 -2.50
N ALA A 38 -19.30 -3.92 -2.67
CA ALA A 38 -20.02 -3.75 -3.90
C ALA A 38 -21.12 -2.70 -3.69
N ILE A 39 -21.27 -1.80 -4.64
CA ILE A 39 -22.30 -0.76 -4.65
C ILE A 39 -23.07 -0.97 -5.94
N SER A 40 -24.35 -1.34 -5.81
CA SER A 40 -25.26 -1.44 -6.95
C SER A 40 -26.17 -0.21 -6.94
N LYS A 41 -26.18 0.55 -8.04
CA LYS A 41 -27.05 1.72 -8.20
C LYS A 41 -27.54 1.81 -9.63
N ASN A 42 -28.86 1.88 -9.81
CA ASN A 42 -29.51 1.99 -11.13
C ASN A 42 -29.03 0.92 -12.12
N ASP A 43 -29.02 -0.36 -11.69
CA ASP A 43 -28.55 -1.51 -12.47
C ASP A 43 -27.08 -1.45 -12.92
N VAL A 44 -26.29 -0.54 -12.36
CA VAL A 44 -24.83 -0.49 -12.53
C VAL A 44 -24.16 -0.96 -11.25
N ASP A 45 -23.41 -2.05 -11.37
CA ASP A 45 -22.56 -2.55 -10.29
C ASP A 45 -21.20 -1.86 -10.30
N LYS A 46 -20.74 -1.49 -9.11
CA LYS A 46 -19.40 -0.96 -8.87
C LYS A 46 -18.77 -1.71 -7.71
N TYR A 47 -17.58 -2.23 -7.93
CA TYR A 47 -16.77 -2.94 -6.95
C TYR A 47 -15.67 -2.02 -6.45
N ALA A 48 -15.37 -2.07 -5.16
CA ALA A 48 -14.26 -1.34 -4.59
C ALA A 48 -13.54 -2.17 -3.52
N ALA A 49 -12.24 -1.95 -3.41
CA ALA A 49 -11.39 -2.57 -2.41
C ALA A 49 -10.49 -1.52 -1.75
N LEU A 50 -10.26 -1.71 -0.45
CA LEU A 50 -9.29 -0.95 0.33
C LEU A 50 -8.28 -1.94 0.92
N ILE A 51 -7.03 -1.80 0.50
CA ILE A 51 -5.90 -2.63 0.89
C ILE A 51 -5.11 -1.88 1.96
N ILE A 52 -4.90 -2.52 3.11
CA ILE A 52 -4.07 -2.01 4.21
C ILE A 52 -2.80 -2.86 4.25
N TYR A 53 -1.64 -2.22 4.19
CA TYR A 53 -0.36 -2.92 4.05
C TYR A 53 0.78 -2.16 4.74
N GLU A 54 1.87 -2.85 5.04
CA GLU A 54 3.11 -2.26 5.53
C GLU A 54 4.12 -2.16 4.38
N VAL A 55 4.83 -1.04 4.35
CA VAL A 55 6.02 -0.84 3.50
C VAL A 55 7.28 -0.79 4.33
N GLU A 56 8.40 -1.19 3.73
CA GLU A 56 9.72 -0.93 4.29
C GLU A 56 9.98 0.58 4.33
N GLU A 57 10.57 1.05 5.44
CA GLU A 57 11.24 2.34 5.43
C GLU A 57 12.60 2.11 4.81
N GLU A 58 12.96 2.87 3.78
CA GLU A 58 14.37 3.09 3.51
C GLU A 58 14.89 3.81 4.76
N GLU A 59 15.51 3.07 5.68
CA GLU A 59 16.28 3.67 6.76
C GLU A 59 17.29 4.60 6.09
N ASN A 60 17.06 5.91 6.19
CA ASN A 60 18.05 6.92 5.85
C ASN A 60 19.24 6.73 6.80
N SER A 61 20.08 5.76 6.47
CA SER A 61 21.35 5.48 7.12
C SER A 61 22.36 6.53 6.70
N ASN A 62 22.15 7.77 7.16
CA ASN A 62 23.26 8.67 7.35
C ASN A 62 23.69 8.52 8.82
N PRO A 63 24.74 7.73 9.12
CA PRO A 63 25.45 7.94 10.37
C PRO A 63 26.10 9.32 10.24
N VAL A 64 25.47 10.34 10.83
CA VAL A 64 26.18 11.57 11.15
C VAL A 64 27.31 11.14 12.08
N LYS A 65 28.50 10.99 11.51
CA LYS A 65 29.74 10.92 12.29
C LYS A 65 29.84 12.24 13.02
N GLU A 66 29.44 12.27 14.28
CA GLU A 66 29.81 13.37 15.17
C GLU A 66 31.33 13.32 15.31
N ASP A 67 31.98 14.27 14.63
CA ASP A 67 33.41 14.55 14.77
C ASP A 67 33.68 14.90 16.25
N PRO A 68 34.57 14.20 16.97
CA PRO A 68 34.93 14.62 18.30
C PRO A 68 35.75 15.90 18.19
N GLN A 69 35.10 17.05 18.42
CA GLN A 69 35.80 18.30 18.64
C GLN A 69 36.71 18.13 19.87
N ILE A 70 38.01 17.94 19.61
CA ILE A 70 39.05 18.10 20.62
C ILE A 70 39.11 19.60 20.93
N TYR A 71 38.66 19.97 22.12
CA TYR A 71 38.83 21.31 22.66
C TYR A 71 40.33 21.62 22.84
N GLU A 72 40.72 22.85 22.52
CA GLU A 72 42.09 23.41 22.57
C GLU A 72 42.84 23.17 23.89
#